data_AF-A0A8T5SBJ4-F1
#
_entry.id   AF-A0A8T5SBJ4-F1
#
_cell.length_a   1.000
_cell.length_b   1.000
_cell.length_c   1.000
_cell.angle_alpha   90.00
_cell.angle_beta   90.00
_cell.angle_gamma   90.00
#
_symmetry.space_group_name_H-M   'P 1'
#
loop_
_entity.id
_entity.type
_entity.pdbx_description
1 polymer ?
#
loop_
_entity_poly.entity_id
_entity_poly.type
_entity_poly.pdbx_seq_one_letter_code
_entity_poly.pdbx_strand_id
1 'polypeptide(L)' 'MKFKETDIINVVIAGTAGQGVITLKRLIEFAAQKAGIERVFGSESYISSRD' A
#
# COMPACT_ATOMS: atom_id res chain seq x y z
N MET A 1 -4.52 -18.42 12.74
CA MET A 1 -3.19 -17.89 13.09
C MET A 1 -3.40 -16.51 13.71
N LYS A 2 -2.89 -16.24 14.92
CA LYS A 2 -3.13 -14.97 15.62
C LYS A 2 -2.03 -13.99 15.20
N PHE A 3 -2.39 -12.86 14.59
CA PHE A 3 -1.43 -11.79 14.25
C PHE A 3 -0.77 -11.27 15.52
N LYS A 4 0.56 -11.16 15.51
CA LYS A 4 1.35 -10.53 16.56
C LYS A 4 1.55 -9.06 16.21
N GLU A 5 1.67 -8.23 17.23
CA GLU A 5 1.92 -6.78 17.08
C GLU A 5 3.23 -6.47 16.33
N THR A 6 4.18 -7.40 16.33
CA THR A 6 5.46 -7.30 15.61
C THR A 6 5.41 -7.77 14.16
N ASP A 7 4.28 -8.33 13.70
CA ASP A 7 4.18 -8.84 12.35
C ASP A 7 4.16 -7.67 11.36
N ILE A 8 5.09 -7.69 10.41
CA ILE A 8 5.20 -6.67 9.36
C ILE A 8 4.60 -7.25 8.07
N ILE A 9 3.70 -6.50 7.44
CA ILE A 9 3.13 -6.84 6.13
C ILE A 9 3.68 -5.86 5.10
N ASN A 10 4.42 -6.38 4.11
CA ASN A 10 4.86 -5.62 2.95
C ASN A 10 3.92 -5.88 1.78
N VAL A 11 3.37 -4.82 1.20
CA VAL A 11 2.47 -4.89 0.04
C VAL A 11 3.09 -4.15 -1.14
N VAL A 12 3.22 -4.83 -2.28
CA VAL A 12 3.63 -4.21 -3.55
C VAL A 12 2.45 -4.26 -4.49
N ILE A 13 2.07 -3.09 -5.03
CA ILE A 13 1.00 -2.97 -6.02
C ILE A 13 1.61 -2.41 -7.30
N ALA A 14 1.50 -3.16 -8.38
CA ALA A 14 1.94 -2.76 -9.70
C ALA A 14 0.78 -2.83 -10.69
N GLY A 15 0.76 -1.92 -11.65
CA GLY A 15 -0.24 -1.91 -12.71
C GLY A 15 -0.07 -0.71 -13.62
N THR A 16 -0.84 -0.70 -14.70
CA THR A 16 -0.80 0.38 -15.69
C THR A 16 -1.36 1.67 -15.09
N ALA A 17 -0.73 2.79 -15.42
CA ALA A 17 -1.23 4.12 -15.09
C ALA A 17 -2.70 4.28 -15.51
N GLY A 18 -3.52 4.88 -14.64
CA GLY A 18 -4.96 5.03 -14.87
C GLY A 18 -5.82 3.84 -14.45
N GLN A 19 -5.24 2.69 -14.05
CA GLN A 19 -6.00 1.54 -13.54
C GLN A 19 -6.30 1.60 -12.03
N GLY A 20 -6.07 2.74 -11.39
CA GLY A 20 -6.37 2.92 -9.96
C GLY A 20 -5.36 2.27 -9.00
N VAL A 21 -4.14 1.99 -9.43
CA VAL A 21 -3.06 1.40 -8.59
C VAL A 21 -2.80 2.23 -7.32
N ILE A 22 -2.64 3.54 -7.47
CA ILE A 22 -2.44 4.47 -6.35
C ILE A 22 -3.68 4.51 -5.45
N THR A 23 -4.87 4.47 -6.04
CA THR A 23 -6.13 4.42 -5.29
C THR A 23 -6.19 3.18 -4.40
N LEU A 24 -5.80 2.01 -4.92
CA LEU A 24 -5.77 0.77 -4.15
C LEU A 24 -4.78 0.85 -2.98
N LYS A 25 -3.57 1.40 -3.22
CA LYS A 25 -2.58 1.66 -2.16
C LYS A 25 -3.17 2.51 -1.04
N ARG A 26 -3.85 3.61 -1.37
CA ARG A 26 -4.51 4.48 -0.38
C ARG A 26 -5.65 3.80 0.38
N LEU A 27 -6.42 2.93 -0.26
CA LEU A 27 -7.48 2.16 0.41
C LEU A 27 -6.91 1.18 1.44
N ILE A 28 -5.78 0.55 1.14
CA ILE A 28 -5.08 -0.33 2.09
C ILE A 28 -4.55 0.49 3.28
N GLU A 29 -3.90 1.63 3.01
CA GLU A 29 -3.42 2.54 4.07
C GLU A 29 -4.55 3.01 4.97
N PHE A 30 -5.68 3.42 4.38
CA PHE A 30 -6.88 3.83 5.11
C PHE A 30 -7.45 2.69 5.97
N ALA A 31 -7.56 1.49 5.42
CA ALA A 31 -8.06 0.33 6.15
C ALA A 31 -7.15 -0.04 7.34
N ALA A 32 -5.82 0.02 7.15
CA ALA A 32 -4.85 -0.23 8.20
C ALA A 32 -4.94 0.81 9.33
N GLN A 33 -5.03 2.09 8.98
CA GLN A 33 -5.22 3.17 9.96
C GLN A 33 -6.54 3.03 10.72
N LYS A 34 -7.64 2.70 10.01
CA LYS A 34 -8.95 2.45 10.63
C LYS A 34 -8.92 1.25 11.60
N ALA A 35 -8.04 0.28 11.34
CA ALA A 35 -7.80 -0.86 12.22
C ALA A 35 -6.85 -0.56 13.40
N GLY A 36 -6.37 0.68 13.52
CA GLY A 36 -5.49 1.10 14.62
C GLY A 36 -4.00 0.80 14.41
N ILE A 37 -3.57 0.49 13.19
CA ILE A 37 -2.15 0.31 12.90
C ILE A 37 -1.46 1.67 12.83
N GLU A 38 -0.52 1.91 13.75
CA GLU A 38 0.18 3.19 13.88
C GLU A 38 1.25 3.42 12.80
N ARG A 39 1.87 2.33 12.32
CA ARG A 39 3.01 2.39 11.40
C ARG A 39 2.60 1.92 10.02
N VAL A 40 2.14 2.87 9.21
CA VAL A 40 1.81 2.66 7.80
C VAL A 40 2.79 3.48 6.97
N PHE A 41 3.66 2.80 6.24
CA PHE A 41 4.66 3.41 5.37
C PHE A 41 4.38 3.02 3.91
N GLY A 42 4.45 3.98 3.01
CA GLY A 42 4.22 3.75 1.59
C GLY A 42 5.06 4.68 0.73
N SER A 43 5.45 4.19 -0.44
CA SER A 43 6.04 4.98 -1.51
C SER A 43 5.30 4.71 -2.81
N GLU A 44 5.33 5.69 -3.71
CA GLU A 44 4.70 5.60 -5.02
C GLU A 44 5.81 5.84 -6.05
N SER A 45 5.89 4.98 -7.07
CA SER A 45 6.81 5.14 -8.18
C SER A 45 6.02 5.09 -9.48
N TYR A 46 6.30 6.05 -10.36
CA TYR A 46 5.74 6.12 -11.69
C TYR A 46 6.86 5.89 -12.69
N ILE A 47 6.72 4.86 -13.52
CA ILE A 47 7.64 4.56 -14.61
C ILE A 47 6.96 4.99 -15.90
N SER A 48 7.46 6.05 -16.50
CA SER A 48 7.10 6.43 -17.87
C SER A 48 7.96 5.61 -18.83
N SER A 49 7.37 5.05 -19.88
CA SER A 49 8.13 4.42 -20.97
C SER A 49 8.90 5.41 -21.85
N ARG A 50 8.89 6.70 -21.47
CA ARG A 50 9.62 7.79 -22.13
C ARG A 50 10.87 8.24 -21.37
N ASP A 51 11.15 7.63 -20.21
CA ASP A 51 12.35 7.89 -19.41
C ASP A 51 13.42 6.80 -19.62
#